data_AF-A0AAN8SBU7-F1
#
_entry.id   AF-A0AAN8SBU7-F1
#
_cell.length_a   1.000
_cell.length_b   1.000
_cell.length_c   1.000
_cell.angle_alpha   90.00
_cell.angle_beta   90.00
_cell.angle_gamma   90.00
#
_symmetry.space_group_name_H-M   'P 1'
#
loop_
_entity.id
_entity.type
_entity.pdbx_description
1 polymer ?
#
loop_
_entity_poly.entity_id
_entity_poly.type
_entity_poly.pdbx_seq_one_letter_code
_entity_poly.pdbx_strand_id
1 'polypeptide(L)'
;MDATFFEEHLNRDLYKPKKPLFVKKKPIRVLVTDAGGKIAYNIIYQLCRGNVFGRDQEIVIHLINSRGSNPHKSVFLELEQCGFSSYTDFVVSSNPEIAYYNVDVVIAIATYEEIPGRSISDSMVYQMIKARQVAVYVQQYANKDAKIIFAGPSTKAITILLGAFHKFAPKISHSNITAASMLDIVVSKSLLAKKLKTTTDKIKNVVIWASTFPDICNATVTMYPPGDRGNWKMKKVPIAEAIQDDMWLFKTFPMDIYGRLMSPDLLKYGKAVTQSVVLHLQYLFQGSDKFDEMPSMSVISPPGKLYGVPQNVGFSFPVRTAQGKWTIVEDVKYGMATHLNILRSVFNLTHSVMANSIMKVVSYMLDYEAVKQQVVDLHHRHFIEEVIETRNWINRYFVTPNPAEGVIKLRDRTRESKKSIAWDDEANAGRKKLAASKSAIRFSLETADKEVQVMTERRSRRGSAFSTKSDEMLCLIGSMKTKSLVKM
;
A
#
# COMPACT_ATOMS: atom_id res chain seq x y z
N MET A 1 22.27 27.23 13.99
CA MET A 1 23.53 27.40 13.27
C MET A 1 23.33 28.42 12.16
N ASP A 2 24.31 29.31 11.99
CA ASP A 2 24.38 30.37 10.97
C ASP A 2 24.78 29.77 9.59
N ALA A 3 24.35 30.40 8.50
CA ALA A 3 24.73 30.08 7.11
C ALA A 3 26.25 29.92 6.90
N THR A 4 27.07 30.59 7.71
CA THR A 4 28.55 30.49 7.67
C THR A 4 29.07 29.08 7.98
N PHE A 5 28.44 28.34 8.89
CA PHE A 5 28.85 26.96 9.23
C PHE A 5 28.68 25.99 8.04
N PHE A 6 27.65 26.21 7.23
CA PHE A 6 27.41 25.44 6.00
C PHE A 6 28.44 25.75 4.91
N GLU A 7 28.87 27.00 4.78
CA GLU A 7 29.89 27.41 3.80
C GLU A 7 31.31 26.92 4.11
N GLU A 8 31.60 26.60 5.37
CA GLU A 8 32.91 26.09 5.79
C GLU A 8 33.08 24.58 5.58
N HIS A 9 31.98 23.82 5.60
CA HIS A 9 32.00 22.35 5.47
C HIS A 9 31.66 21.84 4.06
N LEU A 10 31.27 22.73 3.13
CA LEU A 10 31.31 22.43 1.70
C LEU A 10 32.75 22.54 1.20
N ASN A 11 33.24 21.50 0.53
CA ASN A 11 34.57 21.46 -0.08
C ASN A 11 34.72 22.60 -1.12
N ARG A 12 35.38 23.71 -0.74
CA ARG A 12 35.46 24.94 -1.55
C ARG A 12 36.20 24.77 -2.88
N ASP A 13 37.09 23.78 -3.02
CA ASP A 13 37.85 23.54 -4.25
C ASP A 13 37.01 22.96 -5.41
N LEU A 14 35.78 22.51 -5.13
CA LEU A 14 34.84 21.98 -6.14
C LEU A 14 33.70 22.96 -6.48
N TYR A 15 33.64 24.13 -5.84
CA TYR A 15 32.49 25.03 -5.91
C TYR A 15 32.85 26.41 -6.46
N LYS A 16 32.61 26.61 -7.75
CA LYS A 16 32.34 27.95 -8.32
C LYS A 16 30.95 27.94 -8.93
N PRO A 17 29.93 28.53 -8.29
CA PRO A 17 28.59 28.57 -8.85
C PRO A 17 28.63 29.37 -10.15
N LYS A 18 28.36 28.72 -11.29
CA LYS A 18 28.22 29.41 -12.58
C LYS A 18 26.99 30.32 -12.50
N LYS A 19 27.17 31.62 -12.77
CA LYS A 19 26.05 32.57 -12.88
C LYS A 19 25.09 32.09 -13.98
N PRO A 20 23.78 31.94 -13.69
CA PRO A 20 22.82 31.48 -14.68
C PRO A 20 22.37 32.60 -15.63
N LEU A 21 22.19 32.24 -16.91
CA LEU A 21 21.80 33.15 -18.00
C LEU A 21 20.27 33.40 -18.13
N PHE A 22 19.42 32.79 -17.29
CA PHE A 22 17.96 32.92 -17.37
C PHE A 22 17.30 32.98 -15.99
N VAL A 23 16.09 33.55 -15.92
CA VAL A 23 15.24 33.61 -14.71
C VAL A 23 14.88 32.17 -14.30
N LYS A 24 15.63 31.62 -13.36
CA LYS A 24 15.47 30.25 -12.88
C LYS A 24 14.39 30.19 -11.80
N LYS A 25 13.43 29.28 -11.96
CA LYS A 25 12.57 28.84 -10.85
C LYS A 25 13.48 28.40 -9.69
N LYS A 26 13.05 28.65 -8.45
CA LYS A 26 13.79 28.20 -7.26
C LYS A 26 14.07 26.69 -7.39
N PRO A 27 15.33 26.22 -7.24
CA PRO A 27 15.64 24.81 -7.29
C PRO A 27 14.88 24.03 -6.19
N ILE A 28 14.38 22.85 -6.53
CA ILE A 28 13.75 21.94 -5.56
C ILE A 28 14.84 21.08 -4.94
N ARG A 29 14.94 21.09 -3.61
CA ARG A 29 15.89 20.25 -2.86
C ARG A 29 15.25 18.90 -2.54
N VAL A 30 15.80 17.83 -3.10
CA VAL A 30 15.25 16.47 -3.00
C VAL A 30 16.24 15.58 -2.27
N LEU A 31 15.85 15.11 -1.09
CA LEU A 31 16.58 14.09 -0.34
C LEU A 31 16.15 12.68 -0.76
N VAL A 32 17.13 11.82 -1.05
CA VAL A 32 16.92 10.38 -1.26
C VAL A 32 17.71 9.61 -0.21
N THR A 33 16.99 8.88 0.65
CA THR A 33 17.63 8.00 1.65
C THR A 33 18.06 6.69 1.02
N ASP A 34 19.03 6.01 1.64
CA ASP A 34 19.57 4.74 1.12
C ASP A 34 20.12 4.88 -0.31
N ALA A 35 20.76 6.03 -0.60
CA ALA A 35 21.19 6.44 -1.92
C ALA A 35 22.15 5.46 -2.63
N GLY A 36 22.86 4.60 -1.89
CA GLY A 36 23.69 3.53 -2.44
C GLY A 36 22.90 2.31 -2.94
N GLY A 37 21.60 2.22 -2.67
CA GLY A 37 20.74 1.12 -3.08
C GLY A 37 20.30 1.19 -4.54
N LYS A 38 20.03 0.02 -5.15
CA LYS A 38 19.62 -0.10 -6.57
C LYS A 38 18.36 0.72 -6.90
N ILE A 39 17.38 0.73 -5.99
CA ILE A 39 16.11 1.47 -6.18
C ILE A 39 16.40 2.98 -6.16
N ALA A 40 17.20 3.44 -5.18
CA ALA A 40 17.58 4.83 -5.02
C ALA A 40 18.33 5.33 -6.26
N TYR A 41 19.36 4.60 -6.68
CA TYR A 41 20.15 4.90 -7.87
C TYR A 41 19.26 5.13 -9.11
N ASN A 42 18.32 4.22 -9.35
CA ASN A 42 17.38 4.34 -10.46
C ASN A 42 16.43 5.54 -10.31
N ILE A 43 15.95 5.85 -9.09
CA ILE A 43 15.10 7.02 -8.83
C ILE A 43 15.88 8.31 -9.11
N ILE A 44 17.10 8.42 -8.59
CA ILE A 44 17.97 9.60 -8.76
C ILE A 44 18.18 9.89 -10.24
N TYR A 45 18.47 8.86 -11.05
CA TYR A 45 18.59 9.01 -12.50
C TYR A 45 17.32 9.62 -13.14
N GLN A 46 16.13 9.17 -12.73
CA GLN A 46 14.86 9.67 -13.27
C GLN A 46 14.55 11.10 -12.81
N LEU A 47 14.96 11.46 -11.58
CA LEU A 47 14.91 12.83 -11.08
C LEU A 47 15.81 13.74 -11.92
N CYS A 48 17.09 13.37 -12.09
CA CYS A 48 18.05 14.16 -12.86
C CYS A 48 17.62 14.36 -14.31
N ARG A 49 16.96 13.37 -14.93
CA ARG A 49 16.43 13.46 -16.30
C ARG A 49 15.24 14.44 -16.44
N GLY A 50 14.69 14.94 -15.34
CA GLY A 50 13.56 15.87 -15.34
C GLY A 50 12.20 15.18 -15.55
N ASN A 51 12.13 13.85 -15.39
CA ASN A 51 10.89 13.11 -15.62
C ASN A 51 9.82 13.38 -14.54
N VAL A 52 10.23 13.82 -13.35
CA VAL A 52 9.34 14.09 -12.22
C VAL A 52 8.91 15.55 -12.16
N PHE A 53 9.85 16.48 -12.13
CA PHE A 53 9.55 17.91 -11.95
C PHE A 53 9.48 18.72 -13.26
N GLY A 54 9.79 18.08 -14.39
CA GLY A 54 9.95 18.74 -15.68
C GLY A 54 11.43 19.08 -15.97
N ARG A 55 11.77 19.21 -17.25
CA ARG A 55 13.15 19.48 -17.69
C ARG A 55 13.63 20.89 -17.39
N ASP A 56 12.69 21.82 -17.19
CA ASP A 56 12.98 23.24 -16.90
C ASP A 56 13.01 23.53 -15.39
N GLN A 57 12.80 22.52 -14.55
CA GLN A 57 12.86 22.67 -13.10
C GLN A 57 14.20 22.17 -12.59
N GLU A 58 14.98 23.09 -12.03
CA GLU A 58 16.23 22.76 -11.37
C GLU A 58 15.99 21.98 -10.09
N ILE A 59 16.86 21.00 -9.83
CA ILE A 59 16.87 20.22 -8.61
C ILE A 59 18.27 20.12 -8.00
N VAL A 60 18.30 20.14 -6.67
CA VAL A 60 19.48 19.82 -5.87
C VAL A 60 19.20 18.51 -5.17
N ILE A 61 20.05 17.50 -5.34
CA ILE A 61 19.80 16.16 -4.81
C ILE A 61 20.68 15.91 -3.58
N HIS A 62 20.03 15.73 -2.44
CA HIS A 62 20.68 15.34 -1.19
C HIS A 62 20.68 13.81 -1.08
N LEU A 63 21.82 13.23 -0.76
CA LEU A 63 22.04 11.78 -0.72
C LEU A 63 22.60 11.36 0.63
N ILE A 64 21.92 10.41 1.28
CA ILE A 64 22.36 9.81 2.55
C ILE A 64 22.10 8.31 2.55
N ASN A 65 23.00 7.51 3.14
CA ASN A 65 22.71 6.11 3.43
C ASN A 65 22.24 5.90 4.87
N SER A 66 21.43 4.86 5.05
CA SER A 66 20.87 4.50 6.35
C SER A 66 21.90 3.94 7.36
N ARG A 67 23.15 3.66 6.94
CA ARG A 67 24.21 3.07 7.78
C ARG A 67 25.32 4.05 8.20
N GLY A 68 25.12 5.36 8.02
CA GLY A 68 26.16 6.36 8.33
C GLY A 68 27.40 6.30 7.43
N SER A 69 27.38 5.45 6.39
CA SER A 69 28.37 5.46 5.32
C SER A 69 27.97 6.48 4.26
N ASN A 70 28.95 7.15 3.66
CA ASN A 70 28.65 7.95 2.47
C ASN A 70 28.16 7.02 1.34
N PRO A 71 27.18 7.47 0.53
CA PRO A 71 26.95 6.87 -0.78
C PRO A 71 28.28 6.72 -1.52
N HIS A 72 28.47 5.61 -2.23
CA HIS A 72 29.70 5.42 -2.99
C HIS A 72 29.88 6.61 -3.94
N LYS A 73 31.02 7.31 -3.81
CA LYS A 73 31.35 8.49 -4.63
C LYS A 73 31.21 8.21 -6.13
N SER A 74 31.40 6.96 -6.56
CA SER A 74 31.18 6.51 -7.93
C SER A 74 29.77 6.76 -8.46
N VAL A 75 28.73 6.60 -7.64
CA VAL A 75 27.33 6.87 -8.04
C VAL A 75 27.15 8.34 -8.40
N PHE A 76 27.72 9.23 -7.60
CA PHE A 76 27.70 10.67 -7.85
C PHE A 76 28.43 11.01 -9.16
N LEU A 77 29.67 10.52 -9.32
CA LEU A 77 30.50 10.83 -10.48
C LEU A 77 29.84 10.37 -11.79
N GLU A 78 29.21 9.20 -11.80
CA GLU A 78 28.50 8.69 -12.97
C GLU A 78 27.29 9.56 -13.34
N LEU A 79 26.52 10.01 -12.34
CA LEU A 79 25.35 10.86 -12.56
C LEU A 79 25.74 12.29 -13.00
N GLU A 80 26.85 12.82 -12.49
CA GLU A 80 27.42 14.10 -12.92
C GLU A 80 27.89 14.02 -14.38
N GLN A 81 28.57 12.94 -14.75
CA GLN A 81 29.03 12.69 -16.12
C GLN A 81 27.90 12.57 -17.15
N CYS A 82 26.68 12.24 -16.72
CA CYS A 82 25.52 12.20 -17.62
C CYS A 82 25.12 13.59 -18.15
N GLY A 83 25.58 14.68 -17.55
CA GLY A 83 25.39 16.04 -18.08
C GLY A 83 23.93 16.50 -18.17
N PHE A 84 23.09 16.12 -17.21
CA PHE A 84 21.67 16.47 -17.22
C PHE A 84 21.43 17.97 -17.06
N SER A 85 20.46 18.53 -17.80
CA SER A 85 20.12 19.95 -17.75
C SER A 85 19.30 20.34 -16.51
N SER A 86 18.48 19.44 -15.98
CA SER A 86 17.56 19.69 -14.85
C SER A 86 18.19 19.54 -13.47
N TYR A 87 19.35 18.90 -13.37
CA TYR A 87 20.05 18.74 -12.10
C TYR A 87 21.13 19.83 -11.96
N THR A 88 21.23 20.40 -10.76
CA THR A 88 22.12 21.53 -10.48
C THR A 88 23.28 21.15 -9.56
N ASP A 89 23.03 20.40 -8.48
CA ASP A 89 24.05 20.07 -7.47
C ASP A 89 23.68 18.88 -6.57
N PHE A 90 24.68 18.15 -6.04
CA PHE A 90 24.55 16.93 -5.24
C PHE A 90 25.15 17.20 -3.86
N VAL A 91 24.35 17.01 -2.81
CA VAL A 91 24.82 17.07 -1.42
C VAL A 91 24.97 15.65 -0.90
N VAL A 92 26.19 15.14 -0.87
CA VAL A 92 26.51 13.78 -0.40
C VAL A 92 27.04 13.85 1.02
N SER A 93 26.31 13.29 1.98
CA SER A 93 26.69 13.38 3.39
C SER A 93 26.24 12.15 4.18
N SER A 94 27.06 11.73 5.15
CA SER A 94 26.70 10.79 6.21
C SER A 94 26.11 11.50 7.43
N ASN A 95 26.28 12.82 7.55
CA ASN A 95 25.68 13.63 8.59
C ASN A 95 24.22 13.97 8.23
N PRO A 96 23.22 13.49 9.01
CA PRO A 96 21.82 13.79 8.78
C PRO A 96 21.46 15.28 8.83
N GLU A 97 22.14 16.08 9.66
CA GLU A 97 21.88 17.52 9.73
C GLU A 97 22.12 18.18 8.37
N ILE A 98 23.25 17.87 7.73
CA ILE A 98 23.60 18.38 6.39
C ILE A 98 22.65 17.80 5.33
N ALA A 99 22.39 16.49 5.37
CA ALA A 99 21.59 15.82 4.36
C ALA A 99 20.12 16.28 4.35
N TYR A 100 19.54 16.54 5.52
CA TYR A 100 18.14 16.95 5.65
C TYR A 100 17.94 18.47 5.60
N TYR A 101 19.00 19.27 5.58
CA TYR A 101 18.92 20.71 5.64
C TYR A 101 18.15 21.33 4.46
N ASN A 102 17.09 22.08 4.78
CA ASN A 102 16.27 22.85 3.84
C ASN A 102 15.74 22.05 2.64
N VAL A 103 15.50 20.74 2.80
CA VAL A 103 14.95 19.91 1.72
C VAL A 103 13.45 20.15 1.55
N ASP A 104 12.98 20.18 0.30
CA ASP A 104 11.57 20.35 -0.09
C ASP A 104 10.85 19.01 -0.25
N VAL A 105 11.59 17.97 -0.63
CA VAL A 105 11.05 16.63 -0.88
C VAL A 105 11.98 15.58 -0.26
N VAL A 106 11.42 14.64 0.47
CA VAL A 106 12.14 13.52 1.09
C VAL A 106 11.58 12.22 0.55
N ILE A 107 12.40 11.46 -0.18
CA ILE A 107 12.08 10.12 -0.65
C ILE A 107 12.73 9.13 0.32
N ALA A 108 11.94 8.67 1.29
CA ALA A 108 12.33 7.73 2.32
C ALA A 108 12.19 6.29 1.80
N ILE A 109 13.30 5.73 1.34
CA ILE A 109 13.35 4.36 0.82
C ILE A 109 13.37 3.37 1.98
N ALA A 110 12.26 2.66 2.14
CA ALA A 110 12.14 1.49 2.98
C ALA A 110 12.54 0.26 2.17
N THR A 111 13.73 -0.29 2.45
CA THR A 111 14.14 -1.58 1.91
C THR A 111 13.58 -2.68 2.79
N TYR A 112 12.86 -3.63 2.19
CA TYR A 112 12.58 -4.89 2.86
C TYR A 112 13.86 -5.73 2.79
N GLU A 113 14.81 -5.42 3.66
CA GLU A 113 15.89 -6.35 3.98
C GLU A 113 15.27 -7.40 4.90
N GLU A 114 14.92 -8.57 4.37
CA GLU A 114 14.77 -9.73 5.25
C GLU A 114 16.11 -9.92 5.93
N ILE A 115 16.19 -9.59 7.21
CA ILE A 115 17.39 -9.85 7.98
C ILE A 115 17.45 -11.37 8.12
N PRO A 116 18.44 -12.06 7.53
CA PRO A 116 18.48 -13.51 7.53
C PRO A 116 18.38 -14.05 8.97
N GLY A 117 17.48 -15.01 9.20
CA GLY A 117 17.24 -15.59 10.52
C GLY A 117 16.37 -14.75 11.47
N ARG A 118 15.84 -13.60 11.05
CA ARG A 118 14.88 -12.81 11.85
C ARG A 118 13.45 -12.95 11.34
N SER A 119 12.49 -12.75 12.25
CA SER A 119 11.08 -12.80 11.88
C SER A 119 10.67 -11.60 11.03
N ILE A 120 9.57 -11.74 10.27
CA ILE A 120 8.92 -10.62 9.56
C ILE A 120 8.61 -9.46 10.53
N SER A 121 8.29 -9.78 11.79
CA SER A 121 8.00 -8.78 12.81
C SER A 121 9.24 -7.95 13.17
N ASP A 122 10.41 -8.57 13.26
CA ASP A 122 11.66 -7.88 13.60
C ASP A 122 12.16 -7.00 12.44
N SER A 123 11.95 -7.47 11.20
CA SER A 123 12.25 -6.69 10.00
C SER A 123 11.38 -5.42 9.94
N MET A 124 10.10 -5.52 10.31
CA MET A 124 9.21 -4.35 10.41
C MET A 124 9.62 -3.40 11.53
N VAL A 125 10.00 -3.92 12.70
CA VAL A 125 10.49 -3.10 13.82
C VAL A 125 11.72 -2.29 13.40
N TYR A 126 12.67 -2.91 12.70
CA TYR A 126 13.84 -2.21 12.18
C TYR A 126 13.47 -1.06 11.23
N GLN A 127 12.50 -1.28 10.34
CA GLN A 127 12.00 -0.22 9.45
C GLN A 127 11.28 0.90 10.21
N MET A 128 10.54 0.57 11.28
CA MET A 128 9.91 1.58 12.13
C MET A 128 10.94 2.44 12.86
N ILE A 129 12.05 1.86 13.32
CA ILE A 129 13.17 2.61 13.91
C ILE A 129 13.76 3.58 12.88
N LYS A 130 13.99 3.13 11.64
CA LYS A 130 14.45 4.01 10.55
C LYS A 130 13.45 5.14 10.28
N ALA A 131 12.16 4.82 10.17
CA ALA A 131 11.11 5.81 9.95
C ALA A 131 11.07 6.86 11.08
N ARG A 132 11.28 6.45 12.34
CA ARG A 132 11.40 7.36 13.48
C ARG A 132 12.62 8.28 13.36
N GLN A 133 13.76 7.76 12.92
CA GLN A 133 14.96 8.59 12.69
C GLN A 133 14.70 9.64 11.59
N VAL A 134 14.12 9.22 10.46
CA VAL A 134 13.69 10.15 9.39
C VAL A 134 12.75 11.21 9.98
N ALA A 135 11.78 10.84 10.81
CA ALA A 135 10.83 11.77 11.42
C ALA A 135 11.52 12.83 12.30
N VAL A 136 12.55 12.44 13.06
CA VAL A 136 13.34 13.38 13.88
C VAL A 136 14.07 14.38 12.98
N TYR A 137 14.80 13.90 11.97
CA TYR A 137 15.61 14.77 11.11
C TYR A 137 14.78 15.67 10.22
N VAL A 138 13.68 15.18 9.65
CA VAL A 138 12.78 16.01 8.82
C VAL A 138 12.18 17.14 9.66
N GLN A 139 11.71 16.87 10.88
CA GLN A 139 11.13 17.91 11.73
C GLN A 139 12.13 18.98 12.19
N GLN A 140 13.42 18.64 12.25
CA GLN A 140 14.48 19.53 12.72
C GLN A 140 15.08 20.37 11.58
N TYR A 141 15.32 19.76 10.42
CA TYR A 141 16.19 20.33 9.40
C TYR A 141 15.51 20.57 8.04
N ALA A 142 14.43 19.87 7.71
CA ALA A 142 13.75 20.04 6.43
C ALA A 142 12.88 21.31 6.41
N ASN A 143 12.47 21.74 5.21
CA ASN A 143 11.52 22.83 5.10
C ASN A 143 10.17 22.46 5.74
N LYS A 144 9.49 23.44 6.35
CA LYS A 144 8.23 23.23 7.07
C LYS A 144 7.15 22.53 6.23
N ASP A 145 7.11 22.85 4.94
CA ASP A 145 6.15 22.30 3.98
C ASP A 145 6.71 21.16 3.13
N ALA A 146 7.82 20.55 3.57
CA ALA A 146 8.46 19.45 2.84
C ALA A 146 7.48 18.30 2.61
N LYS A 147 7.57 17.65 1.44
CA LYS A 147 6.78 16.47 1.07
C LYS A 147 7.58 15.21 1.39
N ILE A 148 7.00 14.30 2.16
CA ILE A 148 7.62 13.06 2.61
C ILE A 148 6.95 11.91 1.85
N ILE A 149 7.75 11.15 1.09
CA ILE A 149 7.29 10.04 0.26
C ILE A 149 7.99 8.77 0.72
N PHE A 150 7.25 7.83 1.28
CA PHE A 150 7.74 6.48 1.53
C PHE A 150 7.74 5.65 0.25
N ALA A 151 8.89 5.07 -0.06
CA ALA A 151 9.13 4.28 -1.25
C ALA A 151 9.70 2.92 -0.89
N GLY A 152 9.36 1.87 -1.65
CA GLY A 152 9.85 0.53 -1.36
C GLY A 152 9.11 -0.56 -2.13
N PRO A 153 9.61 -1.81 -2.08
CA PRO A 153 9.04 -2.93 -2.83
C PRO A 153 7.76 -3.52 -2.24
N SER A 154 7.40 -3.13 -1.02
CA SER A 154 6.22 -3.66 -0.34
C SER A 154 5.24 -2.53 -0.07
N THR A 155 4.16 -2.47 -0.86
CA THR A 155 3.04 -1.54 -0.68
C THR A 155 2.51 -1.61 0.75
N LYS A 156 2.41 -2.81 1.31
CA LYS A 156 2.04 -3.02 2.71
C LYS A 156 3.00 -2.36 3.69
N ALA A 157 4.29 -2.62 3.57
CA ALA A 157 5.28 -2.09 4.50
C ALA A 157 5.33 -0.57 4.47
N ILE A 158 5.40 0.04 3.28
CA ILE A 158 5.47 1.52 3.15
C ILE A 158 4.20 2.20 3.68
N THR A 159 3.03 1.57 3.54
CA THR A 159 1.75 2.09 4.05
C THR A 159 1.71 2.06 5.59
N ILE A 160 2.21 0.97 6.19
CA ILE A 160 2.35 0.87 7.65
C ILE A 160 3.35 1.90 8.18
N LEU A 161 4.50 2.03 7.51
CA LEU A 161 5.54 2.99 7.90
C LEU A 161 5.04 4.42 7.81
N LEU A 162 4.24 4.76 6.80
CA LEU A 162 3.54 6.04 6.72
C LEU A 162 2.63 6.29 7.93
N GLY A 163 1.82 5.30 8.32
CA GLY A 163 0.97 5.40 9.52
C GLY A 163 1.77 5.60 10.82
N ALA A 164 2.90 4.89 10.96
CA ALA A 164 3.79 5.04 12.11
C ALA A 164 4.51 6.40 12.09
N PHE A 165 5.02 6.83 10.93
CA PHE A 165 5.73 8.09 10.75
C PHE A 165 4.87 9.29 11.11
N HIS A 166 3.58 9.28 10.74
CA HIS A 166 2.64 10.33 11.12
C HIS A 166 2.59 10.53 12.64
N LYS A 167 2.71 9.45 13.43
CA LYS A 167 2.77 9.52 14.90
C LYS A 167 4.14 10.01 15.42
N PHE A 168 5.22 9.68 14.72
CA PHE A 168 6.57 10.12 15.08
C PHE A 168 6.85 11.59 14.72
N ALA A 169 6.12 12.12 13.73
CA ALA A 169 6.32 13.46 13.19
C ALA A 169 5.06 14.34 13.29
N PRO A 170 4.55 14.65 14.51
CA PRO A 170 3.31 15.41 14.68
C PRO A 170 3.39 16.85 14.14
N LYS A 171 4.60 17.41 13.97
CA LYS A 171 4.78 18.76 13.41
C LYS A 171 4.63 18.82 11.88
N ILE A 172 4.66 17.68 11.19
CA ILE A 172 4.52 17.60 9.75
C ILE A 172 3.05 17.40 9.40
N SER A 173 2.51 18.23 8.52
CA SER A 173 1.13 18.07 8.04
C SER A 173 0.93 16.68 7.43
N HIS A 174 -0.14 15.97 7.83
CA HIS A 174 -0.50 14.69 7.24
C HIS A 174 -0.69 14.76 5.72
N SER A 175 -1.10 15.93 5.19
CA SER A 175 -1.24 16.16 3.75
C SER A 175 0.08 16.14 2.98
N ASN A 176 1.21 16.26 3.69
CA ASN A 176 2.55 16.22 3.11
C ASN A 176 3.18 14.82 3.16
N ILE A 177 2.54 13.84 3.82
CA ILE A 177 3.09 12.50 4.01
C ILE A 177 2.32 11.53 3.12
N THR A 178 3.01 10.88 2.19
CA THR A 178 2.43 9.91 1.25
C THR A 178 3.33 8.67 1.11
N ALA A 179 2.79 7.56 0.62
CA ALA A 179 3.57 6.38 0.27
C ALA A 179 3.21 5.89 -1.13
N ALA A 180 4.23 5.49 -1.89
CA ALA A 180 4.14 5.12 -3.30
C ALA A 180 3.54 3.72 -3.52
N SER A 181 2.25 3.57 -3.23
CA SER A 181 1.48 2.30 -3.23
C SER A 181 1.09 1.79 -4.62
N MET A 182 1.87 2.11 -5.66
CA MET A 182 1.51 1.83 -7.06
C MET A 182 2.28 0.68 -7.70
N LEU A 183 3.11 -0.04 -6.94
CA LEU A 183 3.86 -1.17 -7.50
C LEU A 183 2.94 -2.24 -8.05
N ASP A 184 1.92 -2.59 -7.28
CA ASP A 184 0.85 -3.50 -7.68
C ASP A 184 0.17 -3.01 -8.96
N ILE A 185 -0.10 -1.69 -9.10
CA ILE A 185 -0.67 -1.10 -10.33
C ILE A 185 0.26 -1.29 -11.52
N VAL A 186 1.57 -1.05 -11.38
CA VAL A 186 2.54 -1.23 -12.46
C VAL A 186 2.54 -2.68 -12.94
N VAL A 187 2.54 -3.64 -12.01
CA VAL A 187 2.49 -5.07 -12.34
C VAL A 187 1.15 -5.47 -12.97
N SER A 188 0.03 -4.98 -12.43
CA SER A 188 -1.31 -5.20 -12.96
C SER A 188 -1.45 -4.68 -14.38
N LYS A 189 -1.06 -3.43 -14.65
CA LYS A 189 -1.12 -2.84 -15.99
C LYS A 189 -0.27 -3.64 -16.98
N SER A 190 0.91 -4.10 -16.58
CA SER A 190 1.75 -4.96 -17.43
C SER A 190 1.06 -6.28 -17.80
N LEU A 191 0.37 -6.93 -16.86
CA LEU A 191 -0.34 -8.18 -17.10
C LEU A 191 -1.58 -7.98 -17.97
N LEU A 192 -2.37 -6.95 -17.67
CA LEU A 192 -3.55 -6.58 -18.46
C LEU A 192 -3.17 -6.20 -19.89
N ALA A 193 -2.11 -5.39 -20.08
CA ALA A 193 -1.60 -5.01 -21.39
C ALA A 193 -1.20 -6.24 -22.22
N LYS A 194 -0.53 -7.21 -21.59
CA LYS A 194 -0.17 -8.47 -22.24
C LYS A 194 -1.40 -9.30 -22.63
N LYS A 195 -2.38 -9.45 -21.74
CA LYS A 195 -3.63 -10.19 -22.02
C LYS A 195 -4.43 -9.55 -23.17
N LEU A 196 -4.47 -8.22 -23.21
CA LEU A 196 -5.20 -7.43 -24.19
C LEU A 196 -4.41 -7.08 -25.46
N LYS A 197 -3.15 -7.52 -25.56
CA LYS A 197 -2.23 -7.21 -26.66
C LYS A 197 -2.14 -5.70 -26.97
N THR A 198 -2.07 -4.90 -25.92
CA THR A 198 -1.99 -3.43 -25.99
C THR A 198 -0.81 -2.92 -25.17
N THR A 199 -0.68 -1.60 -25.04
CA THR A 199 0.35 -0.93 -24.24
C THR A 199 -0.23 -0.41 -22.92
N THR A 200 0.62 -0.26 -21.91
CA THR A 200 0.20 0.12 -20.55
C THR A 200 -0.37 1.54 -20.47
N ASP A 201 0.01 2.45 -21.37
CA ASP A 201 -0.55 3.80 -21.48
C ASP A 201 -2.02 3.81 -21.88
N LYS A 202 -2.52 2.73 -22.51
CA LYS A 202 -3.94 2.59 -22.84
C LYS A 202 -4.79 2.15 -21.67
N ILE A 203 -4.17 1.67 -20.58
CA ILE A 203 -4.87 1.14 -19.41
C ILE A 203 -4.89 2.19 -18.30
N LYS A 204 -6.10 2.54 -17.85
CA LYS A 204 -6.37 3.63 -16.92
C LYS A 204 -7.15 3.13 -15.72
N ASN A 205 -7.02 3.82 -14.58
CA ASN A 205 -7.88 3.67 -13.39
C ASN A 205 -7.92 2.25 -12.76
N VAL A 206 -6.79 1.56 -12.77
CA VAL A 206 -6.58 0.42 -11.84
C VAL A 206 -6.33 1.01 -10.46
N VAL A 207 -7.10 0.60 -9.46
CA VAL A 207 -7.05 1.17 -8.10
C VAL A 207 -6.44 0.16 -7.14
N ILE A 208 -5.61 0.63 -6.21
CA ILE A 208 -5.15 -0.15 -5.06
C ILE A 208 -5.80 0.40 -3.80
N TRP A 209 -6.50 -0.47 -3.11
CA TRP A 209 -7.05 -0.21 -1.79
C TRP A 209 -6.11 -0.76 -0.72
N ALA A 210 -5.88 -0.01 0.35
CA ALA A 210 -5.06 -0.44 1.49
C ALA A 210 -3.61 -0.81 1.15
N SER A 211 -3.28 -2.11 1.22
CA SER A 211 -1.92 -2.66 1.14
C SER A 211 -1.78 -3.79 0.12
N THR A 212 -2.90 -4.27 -0.45
CA THR A 212 -2.95 -5.40 -1.37
C THR A 212 -4.26 -5.35 -2.18
N PHE A 213 -4.23 -5.96 -3.37
CA PHE A 213 -5.35 -6.19 -4.30
C PHE A 213 -5.66 -5.03 -5.27
N PRO A 214 -5.30 -5.19 -6.56
CA PRO A 214 -5.74 -4.29 -7.62
C PRO A 214 -7.22 -4.50 -7.91
N ASP A 215 -7.97 -3.43 -7.75
CA ASP A 215 -9.35 -3.30 -8.15
C ASP A 215 -9.41 -2.76 -9.58
N ILE A 216 -10.06 -3.53 -10.45
CA ILE A 216 -10.24 -3.24 -11.87
C ILE A 216 -11.66 -2.78 -12.20
N CYS A 217 -12.55 -2.60 -11.20
CA CYS A 217 -13.95 -2.22 -11.42
C CYS A 217 -14.08 -0.91 -12.21
N ASN A 218 -13.16 0.04 -11.98
CA ASN A 218 -13.12 1.33 -12.70
C ASN A 218 -12.06 1.36 -13.79
N ALA A 219 -11.34 0.25 -13.99
CA ALA A 219 -10.26 0.21 -14.93
C ALA A 219 -10.80 0.15 -16.36
N THR A 220 -10.21 0.96 -17.23
CA THR A 220 -10.58 1.01 -18.64
C THR A 220 -9.36 0.80 -19.52
N VAL A 221 -9.60 0.34 -20.73
CA VAL A 221 -8.62 0.25 -21.80
C VAL A 221 -9.12 1.04 -23.00
N THR A 222 -8.26 1.88 -23.56
CA THR A 222 -8.54 2.56 -24.83
C THR A 222 -8.19 1.61 -25.97
N MET A 223 -9.19 1.10 -26.68
CA MET A 223 -9.04 0.13 -27.77
C MET A 223 -10.16 0.24 -28.79
N TYR A 224 -10.00 -0.41 -29.95
CA TYR A 224 -11.13 -0.66 -30.84
C TYR A 224 -12.08 -1.62 -30.12
N PRO A 225 -13.38 -1.27 -29.99
CA PRO A 225 -14.32 -2.12 -29.29
C PRO A 225 -14.36 -3.54 -29.88
N PRO A 226 -14.42 -4.59 -29.05
CA PRO A 226 -14.69 -5.94 -29.54
C PRO A 226 -15.98 -5.94 -30.38
N GLY A 227 -15.89 -6.38 -31.64
CA GLY A 227 -17.02 -6.40 -32.56
C GLY A 227 -17.29 -5.11 -33.34
N ASP A 228 -16.39 -4.11 -33.32
CA ASP A 228 -16.49 -2.93 -34.19
C ASP A 228 -16.38 -3.33 -35.69
N ARG A 229 -17.48 -3.19 -36.43
CA ARG A 229 -17.60 -3.53 -37.86
C ARG A 229 -17.20 -2.35 -38.76
N GLY A 230 -16.04 -1.76 -38.51
CA GLY A 230 -15.42 -0.81 -39.45
C GLY A 230 -15.61 0.68 -39.17
N ASN A 231 -16.01 1.10 -37.96
CA ASN A 231 -15.96 2.53 -37.61
C ASN A 231 -14.54 2.99 -37.25
N TRP A 232 -13.61 2.07 -36.96
CA TRP A 232 -12.18 2.32 -36.67
C TRP A 232 -11.96 3.48 -35.68
N LYS A 233 -12.78 3.56 -34.64
CA LYS A 233 -12.64 4.56 -33.57
C LYS A 233 -12.32 3.89 -32.25
N MET A 234 -11.17 4.25 -31.69
CA MET A 234 -10.76 3.83 -30.35
C MET A 234 -11.74 4.39 -29.32
N LYS A 235 -12.19 3.56 -28.39
CA LYS A 235 -13.06 3.96 -27.28
C LYS A 235 -12.46 3.48 -25.96
N LYS A 236 -12.86 4.13 -24.87
CA LYS A 236 -12.61 3.61 -23.52
C LYS A 236 -13.61 2.48 -23.26
N VAL A 237 -13.09 1.28 -23.03
CA VAL A 237 -13.86 0.07 -22.74
C VAL A 237 -13.49 -0.42 -21.34
N PRO A 238 -14.45 -0.79 -20.46
CA PRO A 238 -14.15 -1.42 -19.19
C PRO A 238 -13.28 -2.67 -19.37
N ILE A 239 -12.28 -2.86 -18.49
CA ILE A 239 -11.34 -3.99 -18.60
C ILE A 239 -12.07 -5.35 -18.57
N ALA A 240 -13.10 -5.49 -17.75
CA ALA A 240 -13.89 -6.72 -17.68
C ALA A 240 -14.56 -7.05 -19.02
N GLU A 241 -15.15 -6.05 -19.68
CA GLU A 241 -15.81 -6.19 -20.99
C GLU A 241 -14.81 -6.45 -22.12
N ALA A 242 -13.60 -5.92 -22.03
CA ALA A 242 -12.55 -6.13 -23.01
C ALA A 242 -11.93 -7.54 -22.92
N ILE A 243 -11.87 -8.12 -21.72
CA ILE A 243 -11.23 -9.42 -21.47
C ILE A 243 -12.22 -10.59 -21.62
N GLN A 244 -13.46 -10.44 -21.18
CA GLN A 244 -14.54 -11.45 -21.29
C GLN A 244 -14.14 -12.85 -20.77
N ASP A 245 -13.33 -12.90 -19.72
CA ASP A 245 -12.79 -14.14 -19.15
C ASP A 245 -12.77 -14.01 -17.62
N ASP A 246 -13.93 -14.23 -17.01
CA ASP A 246 -14.14 -14.09 -15.57
C ASP A 246 -13.20 -15.01 -14.77
N MET A 247 -12.95 -16.24 -15.26
CA MET A 247 -12.05 -17.16 -14.59
C MET A 247 -10.64 -16.60 -14.53
N TRP A 248 -10.14 -16.03 -15.64
CA TRP A 248 -8.85 -15.37 -15.64
C TRP A 248 -8.84 -14.12 -14.75
N LEU A 249 -9.87 -13.27 -14.81
CA LEU A 249 -9.96 -12.03 -14.02
C LEU A 249 -9.99 -12.29 -12.50
N PHE A 250 -10.73 -13.29 -12.05
CA PHE A 250 -10.93 -13.55 -10.61
C PHE A 250 -9.95 -14.56 -10.01
N LYS A 251 -9.31 -15.41 -10.82
CA LYS A 251 -8.39 -16.45 -10.33
C LYS A 251 -6.97 -16.23 -10.82
N THR A 252 -6.75 -16.24 -12.13
CA THR A 252 -5.39 -16.22 -12.70
C THR A 252 -4.70 -14.88 -12.51
N PHE A 253 -5.39 -13.78 -12.80
CA PHE A 253 -4.83 -12.44 -12.76
C PHE A 253 -4.32 -12.05 -11.36
N PRO A 254 -5.10 -12.19 -10.26
CA PRO A 254 -4.60 -11.92 -8.92
C PRO A 254 -3.41 -12.83 -8.53
N MET A 255 -3.44 -14.10 -8.92
CA MET A 255 -2.35 -15.05 -8.64
C MET A 255 -1.06 -14.70 -9.38
N ASP A 256 -1.15 -14.28 -10.64
CA ASP A 256 0.01 -13.84 -11.43
C ASP A 256 0.62 -12.55 -10.88
N ILE A 257 -0.20 -11.62 -10.40
CA ILE A 257 0.27 -10.41 -9.71
C ILE A 257 1.04 -10.81 -8.46
N TYR A 258 0.46 -11.65 -7.62
CA TYR A 258 1.10 -12.14 -6.40
C TYR A 258 2.42 -12.85 -6.70
N GLY A 259 2.44 -13.76 -7.67
CA GLY A 259 3.65 -14.48 -8.08
C GLY A 259 4.76 -13.56 -8.57
N ARG A 260 4.42 -12.47 -9.28
CA ARG A 260 5.41 -11.46 -9.72
C ARG A 260 5.92 -10.60 -8.57
N LEU A 261 5.05 -10.20 -7.64
CA LEU A 261 5.44 -9.38 -6.49
C LEU A 261 6.29 -10.15 -5.48
N MET A 262 6.08 -11.46 -5.35
CA MET A 262 6.87 -12.33 -4.48
C MET A 262 8.11 -12.94 -5.15
N SER A 263 8.29 -12.70 -6.46
CA SER A 263 9.46 -13.21 -7.17
C SER A 263 10.73 -12.48 -6.72
N PRO A 264 11.83 -13.20 -6.43
CA PRO A 264 13.14 -12.58 -6.19
C PRO A 264 13.60 -11.67 -7.34
N ASP A 265 13.15 -11.94 -8.57
CA ASP A 265 13.51 -11.16 -9.75
C ASP A 265 13.01 -9.71 -9.70
N LEU A 266 11.93 -9.44 -8.95
CA LEU A 266 11.37 -8.09 -8.80
C LEU A 266 12.43 -7.08 -8.34
N LEU A 267 13.31 -7.51 -7.42
CA LEU A 267 14.32 -6.69 -6.78
C LEU A 267 15.70 -6.79 -7.41
N LYS A 268 15.91 -7.71 -8.36
CA LYS A 268 17.21 -7.94 -9.01
C LYS A 268 17.83 -6.64 -9.53
N TYR A 269 17.01 -5.82 -10.19
CA TYR A 269 17.39 -4.49 -10.70
C TYR A 269 16.55 -3.35 -10.12
N GLY A 270 15.45 -3.63 -9.39
CA GLY A 270 14.61 -2.64 -8.73
C GLY A 270 13.79 -1.73 -9.66
N LYS A 271 13.77 -1.97 -10.97
CA LYS A 271 13.17 -1.07 -11.98
C LYS A 271 11.65 -0.92 -11.84
N ALA A 272 10.93 -2.00 -11.52
CA ALA A 272 9.47 -1.94 -11.33
C ALA A 272 9.11 -1.06 -10.12
N VAL A 273 9.89 -1.15 -9.04
CA VAL A 273 9.74 -0.31 -7.84
C VAL A 273 10.08 1.14 -8.15
N THR A 274 11.15 1.39 -8.89
CA THR A 274 11.46 2.76 -9.36
C THR A 274 10.31 3.32 -10.19
N GLN A 275 9.74 2.54 -11.11
CA GLN A 275 8.65 3.00 -11.96
C GLN A 275 7.42 3.40 -11.13
N SER A 276 7.06 2.64 -10.08
CA SER A 276 5.93 3.02 -9.23
C SER A 276 6.20 4.30 -8.46
N VAL A 277 7.42 4.50 -7.96
CA VAL A 277 7.82 5.74 -7.26
C VAL A 277 7.84 6.93 -8.21
N VAL A 278 8.37 6.79 -9.41
CA VAL A 278 8.40 7.86 -10.42
C VAL A 278 6.99 8.26 -10.82
N LEU A 279 6.10 7.29 -11.07
CA LEU A 279 4.68 7.59 -11.32
C LEU A 279 4.05 8.33 -10.15
N HIS A 280 4.38 7.96 -8.90
CA HIS A 280 3.84 8.61 -7.70
C HIS A 280 4.18 10.08 -7.67
N LEU A 281 5.47 10.38 -7.88
CA LEU A 281 5.97 11.74 -7.90
C LEU A 281 5.41 12.51 -9.10
N GLN A 282 5.30 11.89 -10.28
CA GLN A 282 4.69 12.51 -11.45
C GLN A 282 3.23 12.90 -11.20
N TYR A 283 2.41 11.99 -10.67
CA TYR A 283 1.05 12.32 -10.32
C TYR A 283 1.00 13.42 -9.26
N LEU A 284 1.78 13.29 -8.19
CA LEU A 284 1.77 14.25 -7.08
C LEU A 284 2.13 15.66 -7.56
N PHE A 285 3.19 15.83 -8.35
CA PHE A 285 3.72 17.14 -8.72
C PHE A 285 3.18 17.68 -10.06
N GLN A 286 2.95 16.82 -11.06
CA GLN A 286 2.43 17.25 -12.38
C GLN A 286 0.90 17.20 -12.48
N GLY A 287 0.25 16.55 -11.52
CA GLY A 287 -1.21 16.44 -11.42
C GLY A 287 -1.79 15.24 -12.18
N SER A 288 -2.84 14.65 -11.63
CA SER A 288 -3.50 13.45 -12.17
C SER A 288 -4.23 13.71 -13.49
N ASP A 289 -4.73 14.93 -13.68
CA ASP A 289 -5.53 15.31 -14.85
C ASP A 289 -4.69 15.33 -16.13
N LYS A 290 -3.40 15.66 -16.01
CA LYS A 290 -2.44 15.58 -17.12
C LYS A 290 -2.37 14.17 -17.73
N PHE A 291 -2.63 13.15 -16.93
CA PHE A 291 -2.56 11.75 -17.34
C PHE A 291 -3.93 11.13 -17.63
N ASP A 292 -5.01 11.87 -17.38
CA ASP A 292 -6.39 11.38 -17.43
C ASP A 292 -6.56 10.09 -16.61
N GLU A 293 -5.99 10.08 -15.40
CA GLU A 293 -5.99 8.94 -14.49
C GLU A 293 -6.43 9.30 -13.08
N MET A 294 -6.96 8.30 -12.38
CA MET A 294 -7.18 8.28 -10.95
C MET A 294 -6.14 7.34 -10.31
N PRO A 295 -4.94 7.86 -9.95
CA PRO A 295 -3.90 7.05 -9.32
C PRO A 295 -4.29 6.64 -7.91
N SER A 296 -3.57 5.67 -7.34
CA SER A 296 -3.66 5.34 -5.92
C SER A 296 -2.46 5.84 -5.16
N MET A 297 -2.71 6.42 -3.99
CA MET A 297 -1.66 6.85 -3.06
C MET A 297 -2.02 6.42 -1.64
N SER A 298 -1.03 5.90 -0.93
CA SER A 298 -1.15 5.68 0.50
C SER A 298 -1.00 6.99 1.25
N VAL A 299 -2.03 7.33 2.01
CA VAL A 299 -2.17 8.56 2.77
C VAL A 299 -2.74 8.26 4.16
N ILE A 300 -2.69 9.24 5.05
CA ILE A 300 -3.38 9.14 6.34
C ILE A 300 -4.87 9.41 6.11
N SER A 301 -5.72 8.48 6.51
CA SER A 301 -7.17 8.61 6.36
C SER A 301 -7.70 9.84 7.14
N PRO A 302 -8.52 10.68 6.48
CA PRO A 302 -9.09 11.88 7.09
C PRO A 302 -10.15 11.51 8.17
N PRO A 303 -10.67 12.50 8.92
CA PRO A 303 -11.83 12.31 9.77
C PRO A 303 -13.02 11.70 9.01
N GLY A 304 -13.80 10.87 9.69
CA GLY A 304 -14.95 10.14 9.12
C GLY A 304 -14.65 8.67 8.86
N LYS A 305 -15.57 8.00 8.14
CA LYS A 305 -15.45 6.58 7.73
C LYS A 305 -15.50 6.45 6.21
N LEU A 306 -14.70 7.26 5.52
CA LEU A 306 -14.62 7.19 4.06
C LEU A 306 -14.20 5.77 3.65
N TYR A 307 -15.04 5.12 2.84
CA TYR A 307 -14.90 3.70 2.46
C TYR A 307 -14.82 2.71 3.64
N GLY A 308 -15.32 3.09 4.82
CA GLY A 308 -15.23 2.27 6.03
C GLY A 308 -13.85 2.23 6.69
N VAL A 309 -12.92 3.11 6.28
CA VAL A 309 -11.58 3.20 6.86
C VAL A 309 -11.60 4.15 8.06
N PRO A 310 -11.12 3.74 9.25
CA PRO A 310 -11.02 4.60 10.43
C PRO A 310 -10.04 5.75 10.19
N GLN A 311 -10.25 6.88 10.86
CA GLN A 311 -9.34 8.03 10.84
C GLN A 311 -7.93 7.67 11.35
N ASN A 312 -6.90 8.38 10.86
CA ASN A 312 -5.50 8.29 11.29
C ASN A 312 -4.84 6.92 10.98
N VAL A 313 -5.34 6.21 9.98
CA VAL A 313 -4.78 4.96 9.48
C VAL A 313 -4.10 5.23 8.14
N GLY A 314 -2.85 4.78 8.01
CA GLY A 314 -2.17 4.77 6.71
C GLY A 314 -2.87 3.77 5.77
N PHE A 315 -3.37 4.25 4.63
CA PHE A 315 -4.18 3.44 3.73
C PHE A 315 -4.09 3.97 2.28
N SER A 316 -4.02 3.07 1.30
CA SER A 316 -4.05 3.43 -0.13
C SER A 316 -5.46 3.73 -0.59
N PHE A 317 -5.66 4.94 -1.13
CA PHE A 317 -6.92 5.39 -1.72
C PHE A 317 -6.73 5.82 -3.18
N PRO A 318 -7.78 5.74 -4.01
CA PRO A 318 -7.83 6.50 -5.25
C PRO A 318 -7.83 8.01 -4.95
N VAL A 319 -6.96 8.76 -5.61
CA VAL A 319 -6.81 10.20 -5.38
C VAL A 319 -6.84 11.00 -6.67
N ARG A 320 -7.20 12.29 -6.56
CA ARG A 320 -6.83 13.33 -7.52
C ARG A 320 -5.65 14.10 -6.97
N THR A 321 -4.78 14.56 -7.85
CA THR A 321 -3.58 15.30 -7.46
C THR A 321 -3.39 16.54 -8.31
N ALA A 322 -2.86 17.59 -7.70
CA ALA A 322 -2.47 18.81 -8.38
C ALA A 322 -1.40 19.53 -7.55
N GLN A 323 -0.28 19.89 -8.17
CA GLN A 323 0.74 20.79 -7.59
C GLN A 323 1.21 20.38 -6.18
N GLY A 324 1.49 19.10 -5.97
CA GLY A 324 1.96 18.60 -4.67
C GLY A 324 0.86 18.42 -3.62
N LYS A 325 -0.40 18.58 -3.99
CA LYS A 325 -1.58 18.30 -3.15
C LYS A 325 -2.35 17.11 -3.71
N TRP A 326 -3.10 16.47 -2.84
CA TRP A 326 -3.96 15.33 -3.17
C TRP A 326 -5.30 15.43 -2.45
N THR A 327 -6.33 14.86 -3.05
CA THR A 327 -7.66 14.68 -2.45
C THR A 327 -8.15 13.27 -2.76
N ILE A 328 -8.76 12.61 -1.77
CA ILE A 328 -9.36 11.29 -2.00
C ILE A 328 -10.58 11.45 -2.89
N VAL A 329 -10.76 10.55 -3.85
CA VAL A 329 -12.00 10.47 -4.63
C VAL A 329 -13.03 9.73 -3.79
N GLU A 330 -14.20 10.33 -3.54
CA GLU A 330 -15.18 9.81 -2.55
C GLU A 330 -16.20 8.82 -3.14
N ASP A 331 -16.49 8.91 -4.45
CA ASP A 331 -17.57 8.16 -5.09
C ASP A 331 -17.08 7.06 -6.05
N VAL A 332 -16.00 6.36 -5.66
CA VAL A 332 -15.48 5.24 -6.48
C VAL A 332 -16.35 4.01 -6.27
N LYS A 333 -16.96 3.53 -7.37
CA LYS A 333 -17.77 2.30 -7.35
C LYS A 333 -16.88 1.07 -7.26
N TYR A 334 -17.20 0.12 -6.38
CA TYR A 334 -16.51 -1.15 -6.30
C TYR A 334 -17.46 -2.28 -5.89
N GLY A 335 -17.11 -3.51 -6.26
CA GLY A 335 -17.93 -4.70 -5.97
C GLY A 335 -17.77 -5.22 -4.53
N MET A 336 -18.62 -6.17 -4.15
CA MET A 336 -18.62 -6.80 -2.82
C MET A 336 -17.27 -7.42 -2.46
N ALA A 337 -16.57 -8.05 -3.40
CA ALA A 337 -15.24 -8.63 -3.16
C ALA A 337 -14.22 -7.57 -2.73
N THR A 338 -14.19 -6.41 -3.41
CA THR A 338 -13.36 -5.26 -3.03
C THR A 338 -13.76 -4.73 -1.65
N HIS A 339 -15.06 -4.60 -1.38
CA HIS A 339 -15.54 -4.15 -0.08
C HIS A 339 -15.03 -5.03 1.07
N LEU A 340 -15.15 -6.35 0.96
CA LEU A 340 -14.65 -7.30 1.95
C LEU A 340 -13.13 -7.23 2.10
N ASN A 341 -12.41 -6.99 1.01
CA ASN A 341 -10.96 -6.82 1.03
C ASN A 341 -10.54 -5.52 1.75
N ILE A 342 -11.29 -4.43 1.57
CA ILE A 342 -11.08 -3.17 2.30
C ILE A 342 -11.24 -3.44 3.79
N LEU A 343 -12.35 -4.03 4.22
CA LEU A 343 -12.62 -4.35 5.62
C LEU A 343 -11.54 -5.26 6.24
N ARG A 344 -11.15 -6.31 5.52
CA ARG A 344 -10.07 -7.21 5.94
C ARG A 344 -8.73 -6.47 6.08
N SER A 345 -8.44 -5.54 5.17
CA SER A 345 -7.20 -4.78 5.21
C SER A 345 -7.20 -3.76 6.35
N VAL A 346 -8.32 -3.09 6.60
CA VAL A 346 -8.52 -2.23 7.77
C VAL A 346 -8.27 -3.02 9.05
N PHE A 347 -8.87 -4.21 9.18
CA PHE A 347 -8.66 -5.10 10.32
C PHE A 347 -7.16 -5.44 10.48
N ASN A 348 -6.50 -5.85 9.40
CA ASN A 348 -5.07 -6.20 9.45
C ASN A 348 -4.16 -5.01 9.81
N LEU A 349 -4.41 -3.83 9.25
CA LEU A 349 -3.59 -2.64 9.50
C LEU A 349 -3.76 -2.12 10.93
N THR A 350 -4.97 -2.22 11.48
CA THR A 350 -5.29 -1.79 12.86
C THR A 350 -4.86 -2.82 13.90
N HIS A 351 -5.06 -4.13 13.65
CA HIS A 351 -4.84 -5.19 14.64
C HIS A 351 -3.48 -5.88 14.53
N SER A 352 -2.96 -6.16 13.31
CA SER A 352 -1.83 -7.09 13.14
C SER A 352 -0.44 -6.46 13.22
N VAL A 353 -0.29 -5.17 12.89
CA VAL A 353 1.05 -4.53 12.83
C VAL A 353 1.22 -3.39 13.83
N MET A 354 0.20 -2.59 14.11
CA MET A 354 0.37 -1.56 15.13
C MET A 354 0.45 -2.13 16.54
N ALA A 355 -0.48 -3.00 16.97
CA ALA A 355 -0.48 -3.53 18.33
C ALA A 355 0.80 -4.33 18.64
N ASN A 356 1.16 -5.33 17.83
CA ASN A 356 2.31 -6.19 18.14
C ASN A 356 3.67 -5.50 17.89
N SER A 357 3.82 -4.67 16.86
CA SER A 357 5.11 -4.00 16.59
C SER A 357 5.32 -2.77 17.45
N ILE A 358 4.29 -1.99 17.79
CA ILE A 358 4.42 -0.88 18.75
C ILE A 358 4.67 -1.43 20.15
N MET A 359 3.95 -2.48 20.58
CA MET A 359 4.19 -3.08 21.90
C MET A 359 5.62 -3.63 22.02
N LYS A 360 6.18 -4.22 20.95
CA LYS A 360 7.59 -4.64 20.91
C LYS A 360 8.57 -3.45 20.88
N VAL A 361 8.31 -2.40 20.11
CA VAL A 361 9.16 -1.20 20.07
C VAL A 361 9.16 -0.47 21.41
N VAL A 362 8.02 -0.37 22.08
CA VAL A 362 7.87 0.19 23.42
C VAL A 362 8.57 -0.70 24.45
N SER A 363 8.43 -2.02 24.33
CA SER A 363 9.16 -3.04 25.11
C SER A 363 10.69 -2.99 24.94
N TYR A 364 11.19 -2.59 23.76
CA TYR A 364 12.62 -2.42 23.51
C TYR A 364 13.17 -1.09 24.06
N MET A 365 12.30 -0.13 24.36
CA MET A 365 12.67 1.26 24.72
C MET A 365 12.42 1.60 26.19
N LEU A 366 11.58 0.83 26.88
CA LEU A 366 11.24 0.99 28.28
C LEU A 366 11.20 -0.40 28.92
N ASP A 367 11.77 -0.51 30.12
CA ASP A 367 11.82 -1.72 30.92
C ASP A 367 10.44 -2.44 30.89
N TYR A 368 10.44 -3.64 30.32
CA TYR A 368 9.23 -4.35 29.85
C TYR A 368 8.17 -4.53 30.95
N GLU A 369 8.61 -4.66 32.21
CA GLU A 369 7.72 -4.81 33.37
C GLU A 369 7.12 -3.47 33.84
N ALA A 370 7.81 -2.33 33.67
CA ALA A 370 7.32 -1.02 34.10
C ALA A 370 6.14 -0.52 33.23
N VAL A 371 6.16 -0.81 31.93
CA VAL A 371 5.09 -0.41 30.99
C VAL A 371 3.89 -1.36 31.06
N LYS A 372 4.15 -2.65 31.26
CA LYS A 372 3.10 -3.67 31.40
C LYS A 372 2.19 -3.38 32.59
N GLN A 373 2.73 -2.85 33.69
CA GLN A 373 1.93 -2.44 34.85
C GLN A 373 1.08 -1.18 34.60
N GLN A 374 1.56 -0.20 33.82
CA GLN A 374 0.84 1.06 33.56
C GLN A 374 -0.20 0.99 32.43
N VAL A 375 -0.02 0.11 31.44
CA VAL A 375 -0.92 0.02 30.27
C VAL A 375 -2.14 -0.87 30.52
N VAL A 376 -2.06 -1.81 31.48
CA VAL A 376 -3.20 -2.67 31.87
C VAL A 376 -4.36 -1.85 32.45
N ASP A 377 -4.09 -0.69 33.06
CA ASP A 377 -5.12 0.12 33.70
C ASP A 377 -5.82 1.14 32.80
N LEU A 378 -5.23 1.55 31.66
CA LEU A 378 -5.67 2.77 30.96
C LEU A 378 -6.45 2.56 29.64
N HIS A 379 -6.38 1.44 28.92
CA HIS A 379 -6.92 1.37 27.54
C HIS A 379 -7.84 0.18 27.20
N HIS A 380 -8.29 -0.61 28.17
CA HIS A 380 -9.16 -1.75 27.87
C HIS A 380 -10.67 -1.49 27.92
N ARG A 381 -11.18 -0.57 28.75
CA ARG A 381 -12.65 -0.43 28.91
C ARG A 381 -13.34 0.20 27.71
N HIS A 382 -12.88 1.37 27.24
CA HIS A 382 -13.53 2.08 26.13
C HIS A 382 -13.40 1.34 24.78
N PHE A 383 -12.26 0.69 24.57
CA PHE A 383 -11.99 -0.09 23.37
C PHE A 383 -12.81 -1.40 23.33
N ILE A 384 -13.01 -2.06 24.48
CA ILE A 384 -13.90 -3.22 24.57
C ILE A 384 -15.35 -2.80 24.36
N GLU A 385 -15.77 -1.64 24.86
CA GLU A 385 -17.10 -1.08 24.62
C GLU A 385 -17.35 -0.78 23.13
N GLU A 386 -16.40 -0.15 22.42
CA GLU A 386 -16.50 0.08 20.97
C GLU A 386 -16.51 -1.22 20.14
N VAL A 387 -15.74 -2.23 20.55
CA VAL A 387 -15.71 -3.55 19.91
C VAL A 387 -17.02 -4.29 20.16
N ILE A 388 -17.59 -4.18 21.37
CA ILE A 388 -18.91 -4.73 21.71
C ILE A 388 -20.01 -4.00 20.93
N GLU A 389 -19.96 -2.67 20.81
CA GLU A 389 -20.92 -1.89 20.02
C GLU A 389 -20.82 -2.21 18.53
N THR A 390 -19.62 -2.32 17.98
CA THR A 390 -19.41 -2.67 16.56
C THR A 390 -19.85 -4.11 16.27
N ARG A 391 -19.57 -5.05 17.18
CA ARG A 391 -20.08 -6.43 17.11
C ARG A 391 -21.60 -6.48 17.23
N ASN A 392 -22.19 -5.71 18.13
CA ASN A 392 -23.64 -5.62 18.32
C ASN A 392 -24.33 -4.95 17.13
N TRP A 393 -23.69 -3.96 16.50
CA TRP A 393 -24.14 -3.34 15.26
C TRP A 393 -24.13 -4.33 14.10
N ILE A 394 -23.04 -5.08 13.92
CA ILE A 394 -22.95 -6.15 12.90
C ILE A 394 -24.03 -7.22 13.15
N ASN A 395 -24.25 -7.63 14.40
CA ASN A 395 -25.26 -8.64 14.75
C ASN A 395 -26.70 -8.14 14.59
N ARG A 396 -26.99 -6.85 14.84
CA ARG A 396 -28.33 -6.26 14.64
C ARG A 396 -28.73 -6.14 13.18
N TYR A 397 -27.78 -5.92 12.28
CA TYR A 397 -28.08 -5.62 10.87
C TYR A 397 -27.81 -6.79 9.90
N PHE A 398 -26.99 -7.78 10.28
CA PHE A 398 -26.59 -8.87 9.36
C PHE A 398 -26.88 -10.29 9.85
N VAL A 399 -27.52 -10.45 11.02
CA VAL A 399 -28.00 -11.76 11.51
C VAL A 399 -29.51 -11.71 11.64
N THR A 400 -30.23 -12.35 10.71
CA THR A 400 -31.64 -12.73 10.93
C THR A 400 -31.74 -13.57 12.21
N PRO A 401 -32.73 -13.35 13.09
CA PRO A 401 -32.86 -14.13 14.31
C PRO A 401 -33.08 -15.61 13.96
N ASN A 402 -32.26 -16.49 14.56
CA ASN A 402 -32.45 -17.93 14.46
C ASN A 402 -33.76 -18.31 15.18
N PRO A 403 -34.66 -19.12 14.57
CA PRO A 403 -36.05 -19.27 15.01
C PRO A 403 -36.25 -20.31 16.13
N ALA A 404 -35.37 -20.35 17.13
CA ALA A 404 -35.41 -21.35 18.20
C ALA A 404 -35.46 -20.81 19.64
N GLU A 405 -35.22 -19.52 19.88
CA GLU A 405 -35.33 -18.96 21.23
C GLU A 405 -36.06 -17.62 21.19
N GLY A 406 -37.37 -17.71 21.34
CA GLY A 406 -38.28 -16.56 21.31
C GLY A 406 -39.72 -16.95 21.60
N VAL A 407 -39.94 -17.92 22.49
CA VAL A 407 -41.22 -18.00 23.22
C VAL A 407 -41.24 -16.80 24.16
N ILE A 408 -41.59 -15.62 23.63
CA ILE A 408 -42.25 -14.61 24.45
C ILE A 408 -43.72 -15.01 24.43
N LYS A 409 -44.21 -15.40 25.61
CA LYS A 409 -45.63 -15.61 25.88
C LYS A 409 -46.42 -14.41 25.38
N LEU A 410 -47.14 -14.59 24.28
CA LEU A 410 -48.38 -13.87 24.02
C LEU A 410 -49.35 -14.25 25.14
N ARG A 411 -49.38 -13.43 26.20
CA ARG A 411 -50.59 -13.27 27.00
C ARG A 411 -51.25 -11.98 26.54
N ASP A 412 -52.39 -12.19 25.87
CA ASP A 412 -53.52 -11.30 25.77
C ASP A 412 -53.24 -9.80 25.68
N ARG A 413 -53.26 -9.29 24.45
CA ARG A 413 -54.16 -8.19 24.11
C ARG A 413 -54.71 -8.42 22.70
N THR A 414 -55.97 -8.83 22.73
CA THR A 414 -56.96 -8.94 21.66
C THR A 414 -56.87 -7.90 20.53
N ARG A 415 -57.22 -8.37 19.32
CA ARG A 415 -57.94 -7.66 18.24
C ARG A 415 -57.27 -6.40 17.66
N GLU A 416 -56.73 -6.48 16.43
CA GLU A 416 -57.44 -6.07 15.20
C GLU A 416 -56.52 -5.98 13.96
N SER A 417 -57.13 -6.28 12.81
CA SER A 417 -56.72 -5.96 11.43
C SER A 417 -55.69 -6.87 10.71
N LYS A 418 -56.28 -7.78 9.92
CA LYS A 418 -55.75 -8.37 8.69
C LYS A 418 -55.37 -7.28 7.67
N LYS A 419 -54.29 -7.49 6.88
CA LYS A 419 -54.31 -7.39 5.41
C LYS A 419 -52.98 -7.87 4.78
N SER A 420 -53.14 -8.73 3.78
CA SER A 420 -52.17 -9.42 2.92
C SER A 420 -51.64 -8.53 1.78
N ILE A 421 -50.37 -8.65 1.36
CA ILE A 421 -49.92 -8.47 -0.05
C ILE A 421 -48.68 -9.37 -0.32
N ALA A 422 -48.70 -10.04 -1.49
CA ALA A 422 -47.80 -11.10 -1.96
C ALA A 422 -46.48 -10.62 -2.60
N TRP A 423 -45.35 -11.29 -2.29
CA TRP A 423 -44.03 -11.17 -2.95
C TRP A 423 -43.25 -12.51 -2.83
N ASP A 424 -43.55 -13.54 -3.63
CA ASP A 424 -42.92 -14.88 -3.48
C ASP A 424 -42.01 -15.34 -4.65
N ASP A 425 -41.94 -14.62 -5.78
CA ASP A 425 -41.19 -15.11 -6.97
C ASP A 425 -39.71 -14.65 -7.04
N GLU A 426 -39.37 -13.43 -6.61
CA GLU A 426 -37.97 -12.95 -6.59
C GLU A 426 -37.13 -13.58 -5.47
N ALA A 427 -37.76 -13.93 -4.34
CA ALA A 427 -37.10 -14.60 -3.22
C ALA A 427 -36.65 -16.02 -3.58
N ASN A 428 -37.37 -16.71 -4.47
CA ASN A 428 -37.05 -18.06 -4.91
C ASN A 428 -35.86 -18.09 -5.88
N ALA A 429 -35.70 -17.08 -6.74
CA ALA A 429 -34.52 -16.94 -7.62
C ALA A 429 -33.24 -16.65 -6.82
N GLY A 430 -33.34 -15.80 -5.78
CA GLY A 430 -32.24 -15.52 -4.86
C GLY A 430 -31.80 -16.74 -4.03
N ARG A 431 -32.76 -17.55 -3.56
CA ARG A 431 -32.49 -18.79 -2.82
C ARG A 431 -31.80 -19.86 -3.67
N LYS A 432 -32.18 -20.01 -4.95
CA LYS A 432 -31.50 -20.94 -5.88
C LYS A 432 -30.06 -20.53 -6.17
N LYS A 433 -29.78 -19.23 -6.35
CA LYS A 433 -28.40 -18.72 -6.52
C LYS A 433 -27.55 -18.93 -5.27
N LEU A 434 -28.10 -18.70 -4.08
CA LEU A 434 -27.40 -18.93 -2.81
C LEU A 434 -27.13 -20.43 -2.56
N ALA A 435 -28.06 -21.31 -2.92
CA ALA A 435 -27.89 -22.76 -2.83
C ALA A 435 -26.79 -23.26 -3.77
N ALA A 436 -26.72 -22.73 -5.01
CA ALA A 436 -25.66 -23.04 -5.98
C ALA A 436 -24.28 -22.54 -5.52
N SER A 437 -24.18 -21.37 -4.89
CA SER A 437 -22.93 -20.89 -4.29
C SER A 437 -22.50 -21.74 -3.08
N LYS A 438 -23.45 -22.19 -2.25
CA LYS A 438 -23.15 -23.09 -1.11
C LYS A 438 -22.68 -24.47 -1.56
N SER A 439 -23.28 -25.05 -2.60
CA SER A 439 -22.83 -26.34 -3.15
C SER A 439 -21.46 -26.22 -3.84
N ALA A 440 -21.17 -25.12 -4.54
CA ALA A 440 -19.85 -24.87 -5.12
C ALA A 440 -18.73 -24.71 -4.06
N ILE A 441 -19.04 -24.05 -2.93
CA ILE A 441 -18.11 -23.93 -1.79
C ILE A 441 -17.89 -25.29 -1.15
N ARG A 442 -18.95 -26.09 -0.94
CA ARG A 442 -18.85 -27.43 -0.35
C ARG A 442 -18.03 -28.39 -1.21
N PHE A 443 -18.25 -28.38 -2.52
CA PHE A 443 -17.48 -29.17 -3.48
C PHE A 443 -15.99 -28.78 -3.49
N SER A 444 -15.69 -27.48 -3.37
CA SER A 444 -14.31 -26.99 -3.32
C SER A 444 -13.59 -27.43 -2.03
N LEU A 445 -14.30 -27.48 -0.90
CA LEU A 445 -13.77 -27.97 0.37
C LEU A 445 -13.54 -29.49 0.37
N GLU A 446 -14.49 -30.27 -0.16
CA GLU A 446 -14.36 -31.73 -0.28
C GLU A 446 -13.22 -32.15 -1.24
N THR A 447 -13.00 -31.37 -2.30
CA THR A 447 -11.87 -31.58 -3.22
C THR A 447 -10.54 -31.30 -2.53
N ALA A 448 -10.46 -30.23 -1.73
CA ALA A 448 -9.29 -29.91 -0.93
C ALA A 448 -9.00 -30.99 0.13
N ASP A 449 -10.03 -31.55 0.78
CA ASP A 449 -9.86 -32.62 1.77
C ASP A 449 -9.32 -33.93 1.13
N LYS A 450 -9.79 -34.29 -0.07
CA LYS A 450 -9.25 -35.45 -0.81
C LYS A 450 -7.79 -35.25 -1.22
N GLU A 451 -7.41 -34.06 -1.65
CA GLU A 451 -6.02 -33.74 -1.99
C GLU A 451 -5.10 -33.81 -0.75
N VAL A 452 -5.57 -33.34 0.41
CA VAL A 452 -4.85 -33.44 1.67
C VAL A 452 -4.68 -34.90 2.11
N GLN A 453 -5.71 -35.73 1.96
CA GLN A 453 -5.65 -37.15 2.33
C GLN A 453 -4.65 -37.92 1.45
N VAL A 454 -4.64 -37.68 0.14
CA VAL A 454 -3.65 -38.24 -0.81
C VAL A 454 -2.22 -37.77 -0.50
N MET A 455 -2.04 -36.50 -0.10
CA MET A 455 -0.73 -35.98 0.33
C MET A 455 -0.25 -36.61 1.65
N THR A 456 -1.17 -36.89 2.57
CA THR A 456 -0.85 -37.48 3.87
C THR A 456 -0.49 -38.97 3.75
N GLU A 457 -1.18 -39.72 2.87
CA GLU A 457 -0.84 -41.11 2.56
C GLU A 457 0.49 -41.24 1.80
N ARG A 458 0.80 -40.29 0.91
CA ARG A 458 2.12 -40.23 0.23
C ARG A 458 3.27 -39.93 1.20
N ARG A 459 3.00 -39.18 2.29
CA ARG A 459 3.97 -38.90 3.39
C ARG A 459 4.25 -40.14 4.23
N SER A 460 3.24 -40.99 4.48
CA SER A 460 3.39 -42.26 5.21
C SER A 460 4.26 -43.28 4.48
N ARG A 461 4.29 -43.25 3.13
CA ARG A 461 5.01 -44.24 2.30
C ARG A 461 6.44 -43.85 1.91
N ARG A 462 6.87 -42.60 2.12
CA ARG A 462 8.22 -42.14 1.79
C ARG A 462 8.84 -41.48 3.01
N GLY A 463 9.71 -42.23 3.70
CA GLY A 463 10.48 -41.76 4.85
C GLY A 463 11.18 -40.43 4.57
N SER A 464 11.31 -39.64 5.64
CA SER A 464 11.77 -38.24 5.71
C SER A 464 12.83 -37.82 4.70
N ALA A 465 12.41 -37.12 3.64
CA ALA A 465 13.23 -36.11 2.93
C ALA A 465 12.35 -35.37 1.90
N PHE A 466 11.67 -34.26 2.27
CA PHE A 466 11.32 -33.15 1.35
C PHE A 466 10.84 -31.90 2.14
N SER A 467 10.99 -30.73 1.51
CA SER A 467 11.17 -29.35 2.04
C SER A 467 10.03 -28.65 2.80
N THR A 468 10.43 -27.62 3.57
CA THR A 468 9.67 -26.62 4.35
C THR A 468 8.39 -26.00 3.75
N LYS A 469 8.13 -26.11 2.44
CA LYS A 469 6.90 -25.61 1.81
C LYS A 469 5.62 -26.38 2.15
N SER A 470 5.73 -27.68 2.47
CA SER A 470 4.56 -28.49 2.86
C SER A 470 4.12 -28.27 4.30
N ASP A 471 5.04 -27.88 5.20
CA ASP A 471 4.72 -27.61 6.60
C ASP A 471 4.01 -26.26 6.77
N GLU A 472 4.30 -25.27 5.92
CA GLU A 472 3.56 -23.99 5.88
C GLU A 472 2.10 -24.16 5.43
N MET A 473 1.84 -25.05 4.48
CA MET A 473 0.48 -25.31 3.98
C MET A 473 -0.38 -26.08 5.00
N LEU A 474 0.23 -27.04 5.73
CA LEU A 474 -0.42 -27.76 6.83
C LEU A 474 -0.69 -26.86 8.03
N CYS A 475 0.16 -25.87 8.31
CA CYS A 475 -0.05 -24.91 9.39
C CYS A 475 -1.20 -23.92 9.07
N LEU A 476 -1.31 -23.48 7.81
CA LEU A 476 -2.43 -22.66 7.33
C LEU A 476 -3.77 -23.41 7.40
N ILE A 477 -3.81 -24.69 7.01
CA ILE A 477 -5.03 -25.53 7.07
C ILE A 477 -5.36 -25.94 8.52
N GLY A 478 -4.37 -26.20 9.37
CA GLY A 478 -4.54 -26.43 10.81
C GLY A 478 -5.16 -25.24 11.55
N SER A 479 -4.86 -24.01 11.11
CA SER A 479 -5.48 -22.78 11.63
C SER A 479 -6.95 -22.62 11.22
N MET A 480 -7.37 -23.25 10.11
CA MET A 480 -8.77 -23.27 9.67
C MET A 480 -9.59 -24.30 10.46
N LYS A 481 -9.02 -25.46 10.82
CA LYS A 481 -9.70 -26.48 11.66
C LYS A 481 -9.94 -26.00 13.10
N THR A 482 -9.01 -25.25 13.69
CA THR A 482 -9.16 -24.75 15.08
C THR A 482 -10.22 -23.66 15.24
N LYS A 483 -10.55 -22.92 14.18
CA LYS A 483 -11.63 -21.91 14.22
C LYS A 483 -13.04 -22.48 13.96
N SER A 484 -13.14 -23.70 13.44
CA SER A 484 -14.43 -24.38 13.23
C SER A 484 -14.85 -25.25 14.42
N LEU A 485 -13.94 -25.66 15.29
CA LEU A 485 -14.21 -26.57 16.42
C LEU A 485 -14.53 -25.87 17.75
N VAL A 486 -14.50 -24.54 17.82
CA VAL A 486 -14.86 -23.76 19.03
C VAL A 486 -16.30 -23.20 18.95
N LYS A 487 -17.11 -23.68 17.99
CA LYS A 487 -18.57 -23.50 18.00
C LYS A 487 -19.26 -24.78 17.53
N MET A 488 -19.23 -25.78 18.39
CA MET A 488 -20.40 -26.61 18.67
C MET A 488 -20.85 -26.27 20.09
#